data_AF-A0A817ENQ0-F1
#
_entry.id   AF-A0A817ENQ0-F1
#
_cell.length_a   1.000
_cell.length_b   1.000
_cell.length_c   1.000
_cell.angle_alpha   90.00
_cell.angle_beta   90.00
_cell.angle_gamma   90.00
#
_symmetry.space_group_name_H-M   'P 1'
#
loop_
_entity.id
_entity.type
_entity.pdbx_description
1 polymer ?
#
loop_
_entity_poly.entity_id
_entity_poly.type
_entity_poly.pdbx_seq_one_letter_code
_entity_poly.pdbx_strand_id
1 'polypeptide(L)'
;MAQKFLVVIFQLCVLSMLFIHVASNTQSNKYCPIHSDALELEIQTGDKWLAGTDDNINLLLRSGNGMICREYHLDNWGNDRERNSIDKYNICCPEGFSDDYKEISMFALAHGRVAGKNGQANTND
;
A
#
# COMPACT_ATOMS: atom_id res chain seq x y z
N MET A 1 40.12 -13.90 -24.71
CA MET A 1 38.80 -14.54 -24.57
C MET A 1 38.09 -14.21 -23.26
N ALA A 2 38.79 -14.00 -22.13
CA ALA A 2 38.18 -13.69 -20.83
C ALA A 2 37.41 -12.34 -20.77
N GLN A 3 37.87 -11.31 -21.46
CA GLN A 3 37.26 -9.97 -21.39
C GLN A 3 35.87 -9.89 -22.03
N LYS A 4 35.57 -10.74 -23.03
CA LYS A 4 34.23 -10.81 -23.64
C LYS A 4 33.23 -11.52 -22.73
N PHE A 5 33.69 -12.45 -21.89
CA PHE A 5 32.85 -13.19 -20.94
C PHE A 5 32.40 -12.30 -19.79
N LEU A 6 33.29 -11.43 -19.28
CA LEU A 6 32.97 -10.49 -18.20
C LEU A 6 31.89 -9.47 -18.63
N VAL A 7 31.97 -8.98 -19.87
CA VAL A 7 31.00 -8.01 -20.42
C VAL A 7 29.61 -8.62 -20.58
N VAL A 8 29.53 -9.89 -21.01
CA VAL A 8 28.25 -10.60 -21.16
C VAL A 8 27.59 -10.85 -19.79
N ILE A 9 28.37 -11.20 -18.77
CA ILE A 9 27.86 -11.36 -17.40
C ILE A 9 27.36 -10.01 -16.84
N PHE A 10 28.10 -8.92 -17.09
CA PHE A 10 27.67 -7.59 -16.66
C PHE A 10 26.40 -7.13 -17.38
N GLN A 11 26.26 -7.39 -18.69
CA GLN A 11 25.05 -7.08 -19.45
C GLN A 11 23.84 -7.91 -18.98
N LEU A 12 24.01 -9.19 -18.66
CA LEU A 12 22.94 -10.04 -18.12
C LEU A 12 22.46 -9.57 -16.74
N CYS A 13 23.37 -9.12 -15.87
CA CYS A 13 23.00 -8.54 -14.57
C CYS A 13 22.23 -7.21 -14.70
N VAL A 14 22.63 -6.34 -15.63
CA VAL A 14 21.91 -5.07 -15.84
C VAL A 14 20.54 -5.32 -16.45
N LEU A 15 20.42 -6.30 -17.37
CA LEU A 15 19.13 -6.68 -17.94
C LEU A 15 18.20 -7.28 -16.88
N SER A 16 18.70 -8.12 -15.96
CA SER A 16 17.88 -8.68 -14.88
C SER A 16 17.45 -7.62 -13.86
N MET A 17 18.29 -6.61 -13.58
CA MET A 17 17.90 -5.49 -12.72
C MET A 17 16.84 -4.57 -13.37
N LEU A 18 16.81 -4.47 -14.69
CA LEU A 18 15.79 -3.72 -15.44
C LEU A 18 14.40 -4.38 -15.40
N PHE A 19 14.30 -5.71 -15.21
CA PHE A 19 13.02 -6.40 -15.09
C PHE A 19 12.41 -6.38 -13.67
N ILE A 20 13.15 -5.94 -12.65
CA ILE A 20 12.64 -5.88 -11.26
C ILE A 20 12.05 -4.50 -10.92
N HIS A 21 12.24 -3.48 -11.76
CA HIS A 21 11.61 -2.16 -11.55
C HIS A 21 10.19 -2.10 -12.13
N VAL A 22 9.28 -2.90 -11.59
CA VAL A 22 7.87 -2.50 -11.56
C VAL A 22 7.76 -1.49 -10.43
N ALA A 23 7.74 -0.21 -10.78
CA ALA A 23 7.70 0.90 -9.83
C ALA A 23 6.35 0.92 -9.09
N SER A 24 6.29 0.31 -7.90
CA SER A 24 5.28 0.67 -6.90
C SER A 24 5.86 1.77 -6.00
N ASN A 25 5.57 3.03 -6.33
CA ASN A 25 5.85 4.18 -5.45
C ASN A 25 4.75 4.31 -4.41
N THR A 26 4.64 3.30 -3.55
CA THR A 26 3.65 3.28 -2.48
C THR A 26 4.39 3.03 -1.16
N GLN A 27 4.07 3.83 -0.16
CA GLN A 27 4.76 3.85 1.14
C GLN A 27 3.84 3.47 2.30
N SER A 28 2.86 2.59 2.09
CA SER A 28 2.43 1.65 3.14
C SER A 28 3.04 0.27 2.88
N ASN A 29 3.91 -0.20 3.79
CA ASN A 29 4.63 -1.49 3.77
C ASN A 29 5.24 -1.91 2.41
N LYS A 30 6.43 -1.40 2.07
CA LYS A 30 7.16 -1.80 0.85
C LYS A 30 7.46 -3.30 0.74
N TYR A 31 7.50 -4.03 1.87
CA TYR A 31 7.76 -5.46 1.90
C TYR A 31 6.95 -6.13 3.01
N CYS A 32 6.14 -7.12 2.62
CA CYS A 32 5.51 -8.01 3.57
C CYS A 32 6.53 -9.02 4.12
N PRO A 33 6.50 -9.34 5.42
CA PRO A 33 7.32 -10.40 5.99
C PRO A 33 7.15 -11.73 5.24
N ILE A 34 8.19 -12.57 5.28
CA ILE A 34 8.22 -13.86 4.55
C ILE A 34 7.09 -14.82 4.99
N HIS A 35 6.53 -14.62 6.19
CA HIS A 35 5.40 -15.39 6.75
C HIS A 35 4.17 -14.49 6.91
N SER A 36 3.70 -13.92 5.79
CA SER A 36 2.50 -13.08 5.77
C SER A 36 1.79 -13.13 4.43
N ASP A 37 0.48 -12.92 4.46
CA ASP A 37 -0.35 -12.82 3.26
C ASP A 37 -0.33 -11.37 2.77
N ALA A 38 0.10 -11.18 1.53
CA ALA A 38 0.16 -9.86 0.90
C ALA A 38 -1.10 -9.61 0.04
N LEU A 39 -1.74 -8.47 0.26
CA LEU A 39 -2.89 -7.96 -0.49
C LEU A 39 -2.52 -6.60 -1.09
N GLU A 40 -2.99 -6.31 -2.31
CA GLU A 40 -2.94 -4.97 -2.89
C GLU A 40 -4.31 -4.31 -2.74
N LEU A 41 -4.34 -3.12 -2.13
CA LEU A 41 -5.51 -2.24 -2.10
C LEU A 41 -5.30 -1.12 -3.12
N GLU A 42 -6.20 -0.99 -4.08
CA GLU A 42 -6.25 0.13 -5.02
C GLU A 42 -7.45 1.03 -4.70
N ILE A 43 -7.20 2.33 -4.55
CA ILE A 43 -8.21 3.36 -4.30
C ILE A 43 -8.19 4.33 -5.47
N GLN A 44 -9.33 4.47 -6.16
CA GLN A 44 -9.57 5.53 -7.12
C GLN A 44 -10.32 6.67 -6.43
N THR A 45 -9.68 7.83 -6.35
CA THR A 45 -10.36 9.06 -5.89
C THR A 45 -11.14 9.66 -7.05
N GLY A 46 -12.39 10.09 -6.77
CA GLY A 46 -13.27 10.61 -7.81
C GLY A 46 -12.75 11.90 -8.47
N ASP A 47 -13.17 12.13 -9.71
CA ASP A 47 -12.88 13.38 -10.43
C ASP A 47 -13.98 14.43 -10.22
N LYS A 48 -14.14 14.87 -8.97
CA LYS A 48 -15.05 15.96 -8.59
C LYS A 48 -14.32 17.00 -7.77
N TRP A 49 -14.82 18.24 -7.81
CA TRP A 49 -14.30 19.32 -6.97
C TRP A 49 -14.36 18.89 -5.49
N LEU A 50 -13.25 19.03 -4.77
CA LEU A 50 -13.07 18.61 -3.37
C LEU A 50 -13.27 17.10 -3.12
N ALA A 51 -13.00 16.26 -4.11
CA ALA A 51 -13.00 14.80 -3.93
C ALA A 51 -11.76 14.29 -3.18
N GLY A 52 -10.65 15.02 -3.22
CA GLY A 52 -9.42 14.66 -2.52
C GLY A 52 -9.45 15.01 -1.04
N THR A 53 -8.50 14.45 -0.27
CA THR A 53 -8.43 14.68 1.18
C THR A 53 -7.00 14.54 1.73
N ASP A 54 -6.66 15.43 2.66
CA ASP A 54 -5.45 15.36 3.50
C ASP A 54 -5.71 14.68 4.86
N ASP A 55 -6.93 14.15 5.09
CA ASP A 55 -7.27 13.43 6.32
C ASP A 55 -6.47 12.12 6.43
N ASN A 56 -6.24 11.67 7.67
CA ASN A 56 -5.70 10.34 7.91
C ASN A 56 -6.77 9.29 7.60
N ILE A 57 -6.47 8.38 6.67
CA ILE A 57 -7.35 7.23 6.39
C ILE A 57 -6.71 5.96 6.93
N ASN A 58 -7.51 5.20 7.68
CA ASN A 58 -7.13 3.91 8.22
C ASN A 58 -7.96 2.79 7.59
N LEU A 59 -7.33 1.65 7.35
CA LEU A 59 -7.94 0.42 6.86
C LEU A 59 -7.97 -0.64 7.96
N LEU A 60 -9.11 -1.32 8.10
CA LEU A 60 -9.24 -2.55 8.87
C LEU A 60 -9.85 -3.65 8.01
N LEU A 61 -9.22 -4.83 8.03
CA LEU A 61 -9.66 -6.01 7.30
C LEU A 61 -9.97 -7.16 8.26
N ARG A 62 -11.02 -7.91 7.95
CA ARG A 62 -11.32 -9.21 8.58
C ARG A 62 -11.55 -10.26 7.50
N SER A 63 -10.96 -11.43 7.65
CA SER A 63 -11.12 -12.57 6.76
C SER A 63 -12.45 -13.31 6.99
N GLY A 64 -12.81 -14.21 6.08
CA GLY A 64 -13.99 -15.10 6.18
C GLY A 64 -13.98 -15.97 7.43
N ASN A 65 -12.82 -16.51 7.81
CA ASN A 65 -12.66 -17.27 9.06
C ASN A 65 -12.65 -16.41 10.34
N GLY A 66 -12.79 -15.09 10.19
CA GLY A 66 -12.90 -14.16 11.30
C GLY A 66 -11.59 -13.64 11.87
N MET A 67 -10.43 -14.02 11.31
CA MET A 67 -9.13 -13.41 11.63
C MET A 67 -9.16 -11.93 11.29
N ILE A 68 -8.61 -11.12 12.19
CA ILE A 68 -8.52 -9.67 12.03
C ILE A 68 -7.07 -9.34 11.64
N CYS A 69 -6.92 -8.63 10.54
CA CYS A 69 -5.63 -8.02 10.20
C CYS A 69 -5.39 -6.82 11.12
N ARG A 70 -4.15 -6.33 11.21
CA ARG A 70 -3.89 -5.09 11.96
C ARG A 70 -4.56 -3.89 11.27
N GLU A 71 -4.74 -2.80 12.01
CA GLU A 71 -5.12 -1.52 11.42
C GLU A 71 -3.95 -0.94 10.61
N TYR A 72 -4.26 -0.39 9.44
CA TYR A 72 -3.30 0.18 8.51
C TYR A 72 -3.56 1.65 8.32
N HIS A 73 -2.60 2.50 8.69
CA HIS A 73 -2.59 3.87 8.21
C HIS A 73 -2.18 3.87 6.73
N LEU A 74 -3.06 4.39 5.88
CA LEU A 74 -2.85 4.48 4.45
C LEU A 74 -2.10 5.79 4.16
N ASP A 75 -0.82 5.68 3.88
CA ASP A 75 0.06 6.82 3.65
C ASP A 75 1.18 6.38 2.71
N ASN A 76 1.25 6.91 1.49
CA ASN A 76 2.37 6.70 0.59
C ASN A 76 3.34 7.89 0.60
N TRP A 77 4.47 7.72 -0.09
CA TRP A 77 5.36 8.84 -0.33
C TRP A 77 4.68 9.79 -1.32
N GLY A 78 4.48 11.04 -0.90
CA GLY A 78 3.82 12.06 -1.70
C GLY A 78 2.42 12.37 -1.15
N ASN A 79 1.55 12.90 -2.01
CA ASN A 79 0.17 13.16 -1.65
C ASN A 79 -0.70 11.98 -2.07
N ASP A 80 -1.39 11.42 -1.09
CA ASP A 80 -2.38 10.37 -1.29
C ASP A 80 -3.77 10.96 -1.50
N ARG A 81 -4.63 10.22 -2.21
CA ARG A 81 -6.07 10.50 -2.34
C ARG A 81 -6.33 11.88 -2.94
N GLU A 82 -5.49 12.28 -3.89
CA GLU A 82 -5.69 13.48 -4.68
C GLU A 82 -6.86 13.32 -5.65
N ARG A 83 -7.48 14.42 -6.04
CA ARG A 83 -8.58 14.36 -7.03
C ARG A 83 -8.11 13.63 -8.30
N ASN A 84 -8.89 12.67 -8.76
CA ASN A 84 -8.59 11.85 -9.95
C ASN A 84 -7.28 11.04 -9.84
N SER A 85 -6.77 10.77 -8.62
CA SER A 85 -5.63 9.87 -8.39
C SER A 85 -6.06 8.40 -8.28
N ILE A 86 -5.11 7.52 -8.59
CA ILE A 86 -5.15 6.12 -8.19
C ILE A 86 -4.01 5.91 -7.20
N ASP A 87 -4.36 5.50 -5.98
CA ASP A 87 -3.42 5.19 -4.93
C ASP A 87 -3.42 3.68 -4.67
N LYS A 88 -2.24 3.08 -4.57
CA LYS A 88 -2.08 1.64 -4.30
C LYS A 88 -1.44 1.46 -2.92
N TYR A 89 -1.78 0.40 -2.21
CA TYR A 89 -1.22 0.10 -0.89
C TYR A 89 -0.97 -1.40 -0.75
N ASN A 90 0.19 -1.75 -0.19
CA ASN A 90 0.50 -3.14 0.14
C ASN A 90 0.09 -3.43 1.58
N ILE A 91 -0.83 -4.37 1.75
CA ILE A 91 -1.41 -4.75 3.04
C ILE A 91 -0.90 -6.15 3.40
N CYS A 92 -0.23 -6.26 4.55
CA CYS A 92 0.42 -7.50 4.97
C CYS A 92 -0.33 -8.12 6.17
N CYS A 93 -1.11 -9.14 5.94
CA CYS A 93 -1.84 -9.80 7.02
C CYS A 93 -1.08 -11.02 7.53
N PRO A 94 -1.36 -11.49 8.76
CA PRO A 94 -0.78 -12.73 9.26
C PRO A 94 -0.97 -13.89 8.26
N GLU A 95 -0.04 -14.83 8.21
CA GLU A 95 -0.16 -16.03 7.38
C GLU A 95 -1.50 -16.75 7.63
N GLY A 96 -2.19 -17.13 6.57
CA GLY A 96 -3.50 -17.78 6.64
C GLY A 96 -4.69 -16.82 6.79
N PHE A 97 -4.45 -15.51 6.65
CA PHE A 97 -5.51 -14.50 6.61
C PHE A 97 -6.40 -14.67 5.37
N SER A 98 -5.79 -14.86 4.20
CA SER A 98 -6.50 -15.16 2.95
C SER A 98 -6.54 -16.68 2.78
N ASP A 99 -7.24 -17.34 3.71
CA ASP A 99 -7.46 -18.78 3.75
C ASP A 99 -8.01 -19.36 2.42
N ASP A 100 -8.34 -20.65 2.40
CA ASP A 100 -8.85 -21.33 1.20
C ASP A 100 -10.04 -20.61 0.53
N TYR A 101 -10.83 -19.84 1.28
CA TYR A 101 -11.99 -19.12 0.76
C TYR A 101 -11.60 -17.77 0.14
N LYS A 102 -10.44 -17.21 0.50
CA LYS A 102 -10.00 -15.85 0.10
C LYS A 102 -11.07 -14.78 0.34
N GLU A 103 -11.93 -15.01 1.33
CA GLU A 103 -13.04 -14.14 1.62
C GLU A 103 -12.60 -13.03 2.58
N ILE A 104 -13.02 -11.81 2.28
CA ILE A 104 -12.96 -10.68 3.21
C ILE A 104 -14.37 -10.52 3.78
N SER A 105 -14.55 -10.81 5.07
CA SER A 105 -15.83 -10.64 5.75
C SER A 105 -16.08 -9.19 6.18
N MET A 106 -15.02 -8.39 6.34
CA MET A 106 -15.13 -6.98 6.68
C MET A 106 -14.03 -6.17 6.00
N PHE A 107 -14.44 -5.07 5.38
CA PHE A 107 -13.59 -4.02 4.85
C PHE A 107 -14.07 -2.70 5.44
N ALA A 108 -13.23 -2.02 6.20
CA ALA A 108 -13.56 -0.72 6.78
C ALA A 108 -12.48 0.30 6.45
N LEU A 109 -12.91 1.45 5.92
CA LEU A 109 -12.11 2.66 5.78
C LEU A 109 -12.64 3.69 6.78
N ALA A 110 -11.78 4.15 7.66
CA ALA A 110 -12.11 5.16 8.66
C ALA A 110 -11.29 6.42 8.41
N HIS A 111 -11.96 7.58 8.46
CA HIS A 111 -11.28 8.87 8.45
C HIS A 111 -11.02 9.31 9.89
N GLY A 112 -9.77 9.68 10.19
CA GLY A 112 -9.35 10.22 11.47
C GLY A 112 -8.96 11.68 11.31
N ARG A 113 -9.73 12.59 11.90
CA ARG A 113 -9.28 13.99 12.00
C ARG A 113 -8.16 14.07 13.03
N VAL A 114 -7.05 14.71 12.69
CA VAL A 114 -6.04 15.08 13.69
C VAL A 114 -6.62 16.19 14.57
N ALA A 115 -7.11 15.81 15.74
CA ALA A 115 -7.33 16.75 16.82
C ALA A 115 -5.96 17.14 17.39
N GLY A 116 -5.56 18.40 17.22
CA GLY A 116 -4.42 18.99 17.91
C GLY A 116 -4.53 18.83 19.43
N LYS A 117 -3.42 19.06 20.14
CA LYS A 117 -3.18 18.71 21.57
C LYS A 117 -4.27 19.06 22.59
N ASN A 118 -5.27 19.88 22.25
CA ASN A 118 -6.40 20.28 23.09
C ASN A 118 -7.79 20.06 22.45
N GLY A 119 -7.95 19.10 21.53
CA GLY A 119 -9.24 18.84 20.88
C GLY A 119 -9.62 19.86 19.79
N GLN A 120 -8.68 20.70 19.37
CA GLN A 120 -8.87 21.59 18.22
C GLN A 120 -8.46 20.84 16.95
N ALA A 121 -9.35 20.72 15.96
CA ALA A 121 -8.96 20.23 14.64
C ALA A 121 -7.82 21.12 14.13
N ASN A 122 -6.66 20.53 13.83
CA ASN A 122 -5.57 21.26 13.21
C ASN A 122 -5.88 21.38 11.72
N THR A 123 -6.70 22.37 11.36
CA THR A 123 -6.91 22.75 9.95
C THR A 123 -5.78 23.70 9.56
N ASN A 124 -4.61 23.15 9.25
CA ASN A 124 -3.56 23.89 8.55
C ASN A 124 -3.66 23.62 7.04
N ASP A 125 -4.87 23.75 6.51
CA ASP A 125 -5.11 23.86 5.08
C ASP A 125 -4.63 25.25 4.59
#